data_AF-A0A2V7ABJ3-F1
#
_entry.id   AF-A0A2V7ABJ3-F1
#
_cell.length_a   1.000
_cell.length_b   1.000
_cell.length_c   1.000
_cell.angle_alpha   90.00
_cell.angle_beta   90.00
_cell.angle_gamma   90.00
#
_symmetry.space_group_name_H-M   'P 1'
#
loop_
_entity.id
_entity.type
_entity.pdbx_description
1 polymer ?
#
loop_
_entity_poly.entity_id
_entity_poly.type
_entity_poly.pdbx_seq_one_letter_code
_entity_poly.pdbx_strand_id
1 'polypeptide(L)'
;MRWLVPVLFVLIELSPAAADDAAVWELLRGGGQVILMRHAVTTPGVGDPAGFRLDDCATQRNRTDASRADAKRVGAVFQARAIPLSRVLSSPWCRCLETARLAFGRAEVWSPLSNLFDNRAREAGQVRALKAIAGRRPTGGNRFEVAGRLAP
;
A
#
# COMPACT_ATOMS: atom_id res chain seq x y z
N MET A 1 -9.60 63.61 19.45
CA MET A 1 -10.33 62.35 19.19
C MET A 1 -9.46 61.46 18.30
N ARG A 2 -8.85 60.40 18.83
CA ARG A 2 -8.10 59.41 18.04
C ARG A 2 -9.03 58.22 17.81
N TRP A 3 -9.50 58.04 16.58
CA TRP A 3 -10.32 56.90 16.18
C TRP A 3 -9.41 55.70 15.95
N LEU A 4 -9.56 54.64 16.75
CA LEU A 4 -8.91 53.36 16.51
C LEU A 4 -9.82 52.53 15.59
N VAL A 5 -9.37 52.24 14.37
CA VAL A 5 -10.01 51.28 13.48
C VAL A 5 -9.50 49.89 13.86
N PRO A 6 -10.35 48.93 14.26
CA PRO A 6 -9.91 47.57 14.48
C PRO A 6 -9.70 46.91 13.11
N VAL A 7 -8.46 46.54 12.82
CA VAL A 7 -8.13 45.65 11.70
C VAL A 7 -8.57 44.24 12.10
N LEU A 8 -9.65 43.76 11.51
CA LEU A 8 -10.11 42.38 11.65
C LEU A 8 -9.16 41.49 10.84
N PHE A 9 -8.19 40.87 11.50
CA PHE A 9 -7.44 39.75 10.95
C PHE A 9 -8.37 38.54 10.89
N VAL A 10 -8.90 38.25 9.71
CA VAL A 10 -9.53 36.95 9.43
C VAL A 10 -8.40 35.94 9.24
N LEU A 11 -8.13 35.17 10.28
CA LEU A 11 -7.30 33.97 10.19
C LEU A 11 -8.11 32.91 9.42
N ILE A 12 -7.77 32.71 8.15
CA ILE A 12 -8.25 31.56 7.39
C ILE A 12 -7.46 30.36 7.90
N GLU A 13 -8.02 29.66 8.88
CA GLU A 13 -7.55 28.37 9.35
C GLU A 13 -7.71 27.35 8.20
N LEU A 14 -6.65 27.17 7.41
CA LEU A 14 -6.51 26.05 6.48
C LEU A 14 -6.34 24.77 7.31
N SER A 15 -7.45 24.27 7.85
CA SER A 15 -7.47 22.94 8.48
C SER A 15 -7.07 21.92 7.41
N PRO A 16 -6.07 21.06 7.66
CA PRO A 16 -5.82 19.94 6.77
C PRO A 16 -7.12 19.14 6.72
N ALA A 17 -7.66 18.90 5.53
CA ALA A 17 -8.78 18.00 5.36
C ALA A 17 -8.31 16.62 5.83
N ALA A 18 -8.58 16.29 7.10
CA ALA A 18 -8.62 14.92 7.53
C ALA A 18 -9.68 14.27 6.64
N ALA A 19 -9.24 13.42 5.71
CA ALA A 19 -10.17 12.59 4.97
C ALA A 19 -11.02 11.89 6.04
N ASP A 20 -12.34 12.05 5.97
CA ASP A 20 -13.23 11.40 6.92
C ASP A 20 -13.02 9.89 6.80
N ASP A 21 -12.41 9.28 7.82
CA ASP A 21 -12.10 7.86 7.85
C ASP A 21 -13.36 7.04 7.55
N ALA A 22 -14.54 7.52 7.97
CA ALA A 22 -15.81 6.87 7.68
C ALA A 22 -16.10 6.84 6.17
N ALA A 23 -15.90 7.94 5.46
CA ALA A 23 -16.11 8.03 4.02
C ALA A 23 -15.19 7.08 3.23
N VAL A 24 -13.94 6.90 3.66
CA VAL A 24 -13.03 5.92 3.05
C VAL A 24 -13.56 4.51 3.24
N TRP A 25 -13.99 4.15 4.47
CA TRP A 25 -14.52 2.82 4.72
C TRP A 25 -15.85 2.55 4.00
N GLU A 26 -16.72 3.55 3.83
CA GLU A 26 -17.91 3.45 2.97
C GLU A 26 -17.53 3.20 1.52
N LEU A 27 -16.59 3.98 0.98
CA LEU A 27 -16.08 3.83 -0.39
C LEU A 27 -15.53 2.41 -0.63
N LEU A 28 -14.78 1.89 0.33
CA LEU A 28 -14.22 0.54 0.27
C LEU A 28 -15.31 -0.54 0.39
N ARG A 29 -16.36 -0.34 1.19
CA ARG A 29 -17.50 -1.28 1.25
C ARG A 29 -18.24 -1.37 -0.08
N GLY A 30 -18.33 -0.27 -0.82
CA GLY A 30 -18.93 -0.23 -2.15
C GLY A 30 -18.14 -0.99 -3.24
N GLY A 31 -16.89 -1.38 -2.97
CA GLY A 31 -16.06 -2.12 -3.92
C GLY A 31 -15.57 -1.27 -5.10
N GLY A 32 -14.81 -1.91 -6.00
CA GLY A 32 -14.31 -1.28 -7.20
C GLY A 32 -13.19 -0.25 -6.95
N GLN A 33 -12.51 -0.32 -5.82
CA GLN A 33 -11.35 0.50 -5.50
C GLN A 33 -10.05 -0.27 -5.66
N VAL A 34 -8.97 0.45 -5.96
CA VAL A 34 -7.60 -0.08 -5.92
C VAL A 34 -6.95 0.40 -4.64
N ILE A 35 -6.45 -0.54 -3.84
CA ILE A 35 -5.81 -0.26 -2.56
C ILE A 35 -4.34 -0.64 -2.70
N LEU A 36 -3.46 0.34 -2.70
CA LEU A 36 -2.02 0.13 -2.80
C LEU A 36 -1.39 0.28 -1.42
N MET A 37 -0.76 -0.78 -0.94
CA MET A 37 -0.05 -0.81 0.33
C MET A 37 1.40 -1.18 0.09
N ARG A 38 2.33 -0.38 0.60
CA ARG A 38 3.70 -0.86 0.75
C ARG A 38 3.70 -1.99 1.77
N HIS A 39 4.46 -3.04 1.50
CA HIS A 39 4.67 -4.15 2.42
C HIS A 39 4.87 -3.64 3.87
N ALA A 40 4.26 -4.31 4.86
CA ALA A 40 4.43 -3.96 6.28
C ALA A 40 5.92 -3.87 6.71
N VAL A 41 6.19 -3.29 7.88
CA VAL A 41 7.56 -2.98 8.31
C VAL A 41 8.46 -4.22 8.22
N THR A 42 9.69 -4.05 7.81
CA THR A 42 10.70 -5.13 7.80
C THR A 42 11.72 -4.86 8.91
N THR A 43 12.68 -5.74 9.17
CA THR A 43 13.85 -5.39 10.00
C THR A 43 14.46 -4.04 9.60
N PRO A 44 15.09 -3.28 10.51
CA PRO A 44 15.87 -2.11 10.11
C PRO A 44 16.96 -2.50 9.10
N GLY A 45 17.22 -1.66 8.09
CA GLY A 45 18.25 -1.91 7.07
C GLY A 45 17.81 -1.58 5.64
N VAL A 46 18.78 -1.53 4.71
CA VAL A 46 18.57 -1.23 3.29
C VAL A 46 18.96 -2.44 2.45
N GLY A 47 18.05 -2.85 1.57
CA GLY A 47 18.32 -3.95 0.62
C GLY A 47 18.20 -5.35 1.24
N ASP A 48 18.49 -6.33 0.41
CA ASP A 48 18.59 -7.75 0.78
C ASP A 48 20.09 -8.16 0.82
N PRO A 49 20.45 -9.27 1.47
CA PRO A 49 21.83 -9.74 1.55
C PRO A 49 22.48 -9.95 0.17
N ALA A 50 23.82 -9.88 0.11
CA ALA A 50 24.56 -10.21 -1.11
C ALA A 50 24.25 -11.66 -1.55
N GLY A 51 23.98 -11.85 -2.84
CA GLY A 51 23.64 -13.16 -3.39
C GLY A 51 22.21 -13.63 -3.13
N PHE A 52 21.31 -12.75 -2.65
CA PHE A 52 19.90 -13.11 -2.50
C PHE A 52 19.29 -13.61 -3.82
N ARG A 53 18.30 -14.48 -3.69
CA ARG A 53 17.49 -14.95 -4.81
C ARG A 53 16.02 -14.65 -4.55
N LEU A 54 15.32 -14.18 -5.58
CA LEU A 54 13.91 -13.79 -5.47
C LEU A 54 12.98 -15.00 -5.20
N ASP A 55 13.36 -16.18 -5.67
CA ASP A 55 12.66 -17.44 -5.49
C ASP A 55 13.00 -18.17 -4.18
N ASP A 56 14.04 -17.73 -3.47
CA ASP A 56 14.47 -18.31 -2.20
C ASP A 56 14.33 -17.30 -1.06
N CYS A 57 13.25 -17.43 -0.30
CA CYS A 57 12.98 -16.57 0.84
C CYS A 57 14.06 -16.67 1.93
N ALA A 58 14.78 -17.79 2.07
CA ALA A 58 15.81 -17.93 3.11
C ALA A 58 17.00 -16.99 2.87
N THR A 59 17.19 -16.55 1.62
CA THR A 59 18.26 -15.63 1.23
C THR A 59 17.84 -14.16 1.27
N GLN A 60 16.55 -13.88 1.49
CA GLN A 60 16.00 -12.53 1.54
C GLN A 60 15.96 -11.97 2.97
N ARG A 61 15.94 -10.65 3.06
CA ARG A 61 15.63 -9.93 4.29
C ARG A 61 14.15 -10.08 4.60
N ASN A 62 13.87 -11.04 5.48
CA ASN A 62 12.52 -11.39 5.89
C ASN A 62 12.01 -10.50 7.03
N ARG A 63 10.76 -10.75 7.38
CA ARG A 63 9.96 -10.01 8.35
C ARG A 63 10.26 -10.41 9.80
N THR A 64 10.00 -9.47 10.71
CA THR A 64 9.98 -9.69 12.16
C THR A 64 8.60 -10.14 12.61
N ASP A 65 8.48 -10.72 13.81
CA ASP A 65 7.18 -11.07 14.38
C ASP A 65 6.24 -9.88 14.54
N ALA A 66 6.77 -8.71 14.92
CA ALA A 66 6.00 -7.47 15.00
C ALA A 66 5.33 -7.15 13.67
N SER A 67 6.07 -7.26 12.56
CA SER A 67 5.50 -6.98 11.25
C SER A 67 4.52 -8.03 10.72
N ARG A 68 4.62 -9.27 11.21
CA ARG A 68 3.59 -10.30 10.97
C ARG A 68 2.30 -9.94 11.70
N ALA A 69 2.41 -9.43 12.93
CA ALA A 69 1.25 -8.94 13.67
C ALA A 69 0.59 -7.76 12.96
N ASP A 70 1.38 -6.84 12.38
CA ASP A 70 0.85 -5.70 11.61
C ASP A 70 0.02 -6.18 10.41
N ALA A 71 0.54 -7.13 9.62
CA ALA A 71 -0.18 -7.70 8.49
C ALA A 71 -1.50 -8.38 8.91
N LYS A 72 -1.50 -9.12 10.03
CA LYS A 72 -2.71 -9.73 10.58
C LYS A 72 -3.73 -8.68 11.02
N ARG A 73 -3.29 -7.56 11.61
CA ARG A 73 -4.19 -6.45 12.00
C ARG A 73 -4.86 -5.80 10.79
N VAL A 74 -4.13 -5.65 9.67
CA VAL A 74 -4.74 -5.18 8.41
C VAL A 74 -5.86 -6.12 7.98
N GLY A 75 -5.60 -7.42 7.96
CA GLY A 75 -6.61 -8.44 7.64
C GLY A 75 -7.85 -8.37 8.53
N ALA A 76 -7.63 -8.30 9.85
CA ALA A 76 -8.69 -8.23 10.84
C ALA A 76 -9.58 -6.98 10.66
N VAL A 77 -8.98 -5.83 10.34
CA VAL A 77 -9.72 -4.58 10.06
C VAL A 77 -10.62 -4.72 8.83
N PHE A 78 -10.11 -5.34 7.76
CA PHE A 78 -10.88 -5.57 6.52
C PHE A 78 -12.03 -6.55 6.76
N GLN A 79 -11.78 -7.62 7.51
CA GLN A 79 -12.81 -8.59 7.87
C GLN A 79 -13.90 -7.96 8.74
N ALA A 80 -13.52 -7.24 9.81
CA ALA A 80 -14.46 -6.60 10.73
C ALA A 80 -15.37 -5.57 10.05
N ARG A 81 -14.89 -4.95 8.96
CA ARG A 81 -15.63 -3.95 8.18
C ARG A 81 -16.32 -4.53 6.94
N ALA A 82 -16.28 -5.85 6.76
CA ALA A 82 -16.84 -6.55 5.61
C ALA A 82 -16.39 -5.96 4.25
N ILE A 83 -15.11 -5.58 4.13
CA ILE A 83 -14.58 -5.00 2.89
C ILE A 83 -14.42 -6.09 1.83
N PRO A 84 -15.14 -6.04 0.70
CA PRO A 84 -15.04 -7.07 -0.33
C PRO A 84 -13.72 -6.93 -1.08
N LEU A 85 -12.96 -8.01 -1.22
CA LEU A 85 -11.76 -8.08 -2.05
C LEU A 85 -11.98 -9.05 -3.21
N SER A 86 -11.82 -8.58 -4.45
CA SER A 86 -11.86 -9.44 -5.63
C SER A 86 -10.50 -10.11 -5.88
N ARG A 87 -9.42 -9.34 -5.77
CA ARG A 87 -8.04 -9.81 -5.98
C ARG A 87 -7.08 -9.23 -4.96
N VAL A 88 -6.06 -10.01 -4.64
CA VAL A 88 -4.94 -9.61 -3.79
C VAL A 88 -3.66 -9.83 -4.59
N LEU A 89 -3.15 -8.76 -5.21
CA LEU A 89 -1.90 -8.78 -5.95
C LEU A 89 -0.73 -8.50 -5.02
N SER A 90 0.41 -9.11 -5.30
CA SER A 90 1.62 -8.90 -4.52
C SER A 90 2.85 -8.87 -5.40
N SER A 91 3.78 -8.02 -5.02
CA SER A 91 5.16 -8.08 -5.44
C SER A 91 5.74 -9.50 -5.25
N PRO A 92 6.64 -9.98 -6.14
CA PRO A 92 7.23 -11.32 -6.00
C PRO A 92 8.15 -11.47 -4.77
N TRP A 93 8.50 -10.38 -4.09
CA TRP A 93 9.35 -10.42 -2.90
C TRP A 93 8.65 -11.15 -1.75
N CYS A 94 9.39 -12.01 -1.04
CA CYS A 94 8.82 -12.85 0.01
C CYS A 94 8.13 -12.04 1.11
N ARG A 95 8.73 -10.92 1.51
CA ARG A 95 8.13 -9.96 2.46
C ARG A 95 6.77 -9.39 2.02
N CYS A 96 6.52 -9.26 0.72
CA CYS A 96 5.24 -8.79 0.18
C CYS A 96 4.22 -9.93 0.12
N LEU A 97 4.66 -11.11 -0.34
CA LEU A 97 3.82 -12.32 -0.38
C LEU A 97 3.36 -12.73 1.02
N GLU A 98 4.26 -12.73 1.99
CA GLU A 98 3.95 -13.04 3.39
C GLU A 98 2.93 -12.05 3.96
N THR A 99 3.05 -10.75 3.66
CA THR A 99 2.08 -9.73 4.12
C THR A 99 0.68 -9.99 3.57
N ALA A 100 0.57 -10.20 2.26
CA ALA A 100 -0.70 -10.49 1.60
C ALA A 100 -1.35 -11.78 2.14
N ARG A 101 -0.56 -12.84 2.33
CA ARG A 101 -1.03 -14.12 2.88
C ARG A 101 -1.47 -14.00 4.33
N LEU A 102 -0.71 -13.29 5.16
CA LEU A 102 -1.08 -13.07 6.57
C LEU A 102 -2.31 -12.20 6.73
N ALA A 103 -2.51 -11.20 5.86
CA ALA A 103 -3.66 -10.32 5.91
C ALA A 103 -4.93 -10.99 5.33
N PHE A 104 -4.81 -11.73 4.24
CA PHE A 104 -5.99 -12.12 3.43
C PHE A 104 -6.03 -13.61 3.04
N GLY A 105 -5.07 -14.42 3.50
CA GLY A 105 -4.99 -15.85 3.20
C GLY A 105 -4.56 -16.20 1.77
N ARG A 106 -4.38 -15.19 0.89
CA ARG A 106 -4.04 -15.38 -0.53
C ARG A 106 -3.14 -14.26 -1.04
N ALA A 107 -2.36 -14.57 -2.08
CA ALA A 107 -1.53 -13.60 -2.79
C ALA A 107 -1.30 -14.07 -4.23
N GLU A 108 -1.61 -13.21 -5.19
CA GLU A 108 -1.32 -13.41 -6.60
C GLU A 108 -0.08 -12.62 -6.99
N VAL A 109 0.94 -13.29 -7.53
CA VAL A 109 2.20 -12.64 -7.91
C VAL A 109 1.97 -11.73 -9.12
N TRP A 110 2.38 -10.47 -9.01
CA TRP A 110 2.35 -9.53 -10.13
C TRP A 110 3.66 -8.71 -10.16
N SER A 111 4.55 -9.08 -11.10
CA SER A 111 5.91 -8.54 -11.22
C SER A 111 6.01 -7.00 -11.35
N PRO A 112 5.02 -6.28 -11.92
CA PRO A 112 5.01 -4.81 -11.90
C PRO A 112 4.99 -4.17 -10.52
N LEU A 113 4.56 -4.88 -9.46
CA LEU A 113 4.65 -4.43 -8.07
C LEU A 113 6.03 -4.66 -7.43
N SER A 114 7.00 -5.20 -8.18
CA SER A 114 8.39 -5.34 -7.74
C SER A 114 9.06 -3.99 -7.51
N ASN A 115 10.19 -3.98 -6.79
CA ASN A 115 11.02 -2.79 -6.61
C ASN A 115 11.35 -2.16 -7.97
N LEU A 116 11.12 -0.86 -8.12
CA LEU A 116 11.42 -0.12 -9.34
C LEU A 116 12.94 0.10 -9.54
N PHE A 117 13.75 -0.07 -8.49
CA PHE A 117 15.15 0.36 -8.44
C PHE A 117 16.17 -0.65 -8.96
N ASP A 118 15.88 -1.96 -8.92
CA ASP A 118 16.91 -2.97 -9.23
C ASP A 118 17.19 -3.06 -10.74
N ASN A 119 16.41 -2.39 -11.59
CA ASN A 119 16.68 -2.34 -13.03
C ASN A 119 16.02 -1.13 -13.72
N ARG A 120 16.78 -0.03 -13.90
CA ARG A 120 16.34 1.17 -14.67
C ARG A 120 15.77 0.83 -16.05
N ALA A 121 16.24 -0.24 -16.70
CA ALA A 121 15.72 -0.65 -18.01
C ALA A 121 14.27 -1.19 -17.93
N ARG A 122 13.83 -1.65 -16.75
CA ARG A 122 12.47 -2.17 -16.51
C ARG A 122 11.51 -1.13 -15.95
N GLU A 123 12.03 -0.04 -15.38
CA GLU A 123 11.25 1.01 -14.71
C GLU A 123 10.12 1.55 -15.60
N ALA A 124 10.43 1.95 -16.83
CA ALA A 124 9.44 2.49 -17.76
C ALA A 124 8.33 1.47 -18.10
N GLY A 125 8.68 0.18 -18.22
CA GLY A 125 7.71 -0.90 -18.44
C GLY A 125 6.82 -1.15 -17.23
N GLN A 126 7.39 -1.15 -16.03
CA GLN A 126 6.66 -1.32 -14.77
C GLN A 126 5.72 -0.14 -14.49
N VAL A 127 6.18 1.10 -14.69
CA VAL A 127 5.34 2.30 -14.56
C VAL A 127 4.18 2.27 -15.55
N ARG A 128 4.42 1.88 -16.81
CA ARG A 128 3.34 1.70 -17.79
C ARG A 128 2.33 0.64 -17.36
N ALA A 129 2.79 -0.50 -16.85
CA ALA A 129 1.91 -1.57 -16.37
C ALA A 129 1.08 -1.15 -15.14
N LEU A 130 1.70 -0.44 -14.19
CA LEU A 130 1.01 0.14 -13.02
C LEU A 130 -0.05 1.14 -13.45
N LYS A 131 0.27 2.07 -14.35
CA LYS A 131 -0.69 3.03 -14.90
C LYS A 131 -1.86 2.35 -15.61
N ALA A 132 -1.58 1.31 -16.40
CA ALA A 132 -2.60 0.57 -17.14
C ALA A 132 -3.60 -0.16 -16.23
N ILE A 133 -3.16 -0.67 -15.06
CA ILE A 133 -4.06 -1.32 -14.11
C ILE A 133 -4.76 -0.33 -13.17
N ALA A 134 -4.10 0.77 -12.82
CA ALA A 134 -4.67 1.81 -11.94
C ALA A 134 -5.89 2.48 -12.59
N GLY A 135 -5.87 2.67 -13.92
CA GLY A 135 -7.01 3.19 -14.68
C GLY A 135 -8.19 2.21 -14.84
N ARG A 136 -8.04 0.95 -14.40
CA ARG A 136 -9.10 -0.07 -14.51
C ARG A 136 -9.78 -0.31 -13.18
N ARG A 137 -11.03 0.12 -13.09
CA ARG A 137 -11.90 -0.16 -11.94
C ARG A 137 -12.04 -1.68 -11.74
N PRO A 138 -11.70 -2.22 -10.57
CA PRO A 138 -11.96 -3.63 -10.26
C PRO A 138 -13.45 -3.97 -10.33
N THR A 139 -13.75 -5.20 -10.72
CA THR A 139 -15.10 -5.79 -10.66
C THR A 139 -15.16 -6.82 -9.53
N GLY A 140 -16.35 -7.04 -8.94
CA GLY A 140 -16.57 -8.05 -7.90
C GLY A 140 -15.92 -7.79 -6.54
N GLY A 141 -15.49 -6.56 -6.25
CA GLY A 141 -14.84 -6.15 -5.00
C GLY A 141 -13.69 -5.18 -5.23
N ASN A 142 -12.92 -4.87 -4.19
CA ASN A 142 -11.70 -4.07 -4.32
C ASN A 142 -10.51 -4.94 -4.74
N ARG A 143 -9.51 -4.32 -5.36
CA ARG A 143 -8.24 -4.95 -5.64
C ARG A 143 -7.20 -4.44 -4.64
N PHE A 144 -6.63 -5.33 -3.86
CA PHE A 144 -5.56 -5.01 -2.92
C PHE A 144 -4.20 -5.32 -3.54
N GLU A 145 -3.25 -4.40 -3.47
CA GLU A 145 -1.94 -4.49 -4.12
C GLU A 145 -0.84 -4.26 -3.07
N VAL A 146 -0.01 -5.28 -2.83
CA VAL A 146 1.14 -5.16 -1.93
C VAL A 146 2.40 -4.89 -2.74
N ALA A 147 2.89 -3.65 -2.68
CA ALA A 147 4.08 -3.24 -3.42
C ALA A 147 5.37 -3.38 -2.60
N GLY A 148 6.47 -3.54 -3.34
CA GLY A 148 7.82 -3.32 -2.84
C GLY A 148 8.12 -1.84 -2.59
N ARG A 149 9.39 -1.46 -2.70
CA ARG A 149 9.78 -0.05 -2.74
C ARG A 149 9.36 0.55 -4.09
N LEU A 150 8.27 1.31 -4.07
CA LEU A 150 7.92 2.26 -5.12
C LEU A 150 8.79 3.53 -4.93
N ALA A 151 9.07 4.28 -6.00
CA ALA A 151 9.99 5.40 -5.97
C ALA A 151 9.61 6.48 -4.91
N PRO A 152 10.58 7.27 -4.39
CA PRO A 152 10.30 8.36 -3.46
C PRO A 152 9.39 9.43 -4.07
#